data_AF-A0A922N583-F1
#
_entry.id   AF-A0A922N583-F1
#
_cell.length_a   1.000
_cell.length_b   1.000
_cell.length_c   1.000
_cell.angle_alpha   90.00
_cell.angle_beta   90.00
_cell.angle_gamma   90.00
#
_symmetry.space_group_name_H-M   'P 1'
#
loop_
_entity.id
_entity.type
_entity.pdbx_description
1 polymer ?
#
loop_
_entity_poly.entity_id
_entity_poly.type
_entity_poly.pdbx_seq_one_letter_code
_entity_poly.pdbx_strand_id
1 'polypeptide(L)'
;MSRAFTCALELNPSPRISEMIREWRRRNKESSGQLEEDWMTVVQNGYWTRAWITQEILLAKLIKIWVNDVEIDPHRISRFAEYLTMHLNRSEEAKIPGVARQDHKSRIFIFYISFMGQQRGNIRNLYEDRKLIFLFSELPGRQSFYIHDRVYSLLSVATDASSIKVDYRASTGELLNQLLEIYSKSMCICSWFYMSDMLDVQHIPDSKHGRKNRVPVFKIPMKTDQTEFIMTPEPKYWHHICASCGERMDSFQGSNDEVSFCVRSICTELKRAHLFVKKHRTGHYSIRRSDDPTSYEVLHFQPAKMEDEDELFLGFKALPDMWDIFLTGDVLIKLFVMPDRKVRERNPLRICDLAGSETKKVEFCENIWACGK
;
A
#
# COMPACT_ATOMS: atom_id res chain seq x y z
N MET A 1 10.17 21.47 21.20
CA MET A 1 9.47 20.21 21.50
C MET A 1 8.73 20.21 22.85
N SER A 2 9.39 20.38 24.02
CA SER A 2 8.69 20.32 25.33
C SER A 2 7.49 21.27 25.46
N ARG A 3 7.60 22.50 24.96
CA ARG A 3 6.50 23.50 25.02
C ARG A 3 5.18 22.99 24.43
N ALA A 4 5.25 22.26 23.31
CA ALA A 4 4.07 21.73 22.65
C ALA A 4 3.36 20.67 23.49
N PHE A 5 4.12 19.78 24.13
CA PHE A 5 3.54 18.78 25.03
C PHE A 5 3.07 19.37 26.36
N THR A 6 3.79 20.33 26.93
CA THR A 6 3.34 21.06 28.13
C THR A 6 2.00 21.76 27.83
N CYS A 7 1.90 22.47 26.71
CA CYS A 7 0.65 23.07 26.27
C CYS A 7 -0.45 22.00 26.10
N ALA A 8 -0.16 20.90 25.38
CA ALA A 8 -1.12 19.81 25.19
C ALA A 8 -1.64 19.22 26.50
N LEU A 9 -0.76 19.07 27.50
CA LEU A 9 -1.11 18.58 28.84
C LEU A 9 -1.98 19.57 29.63
N GLU A 10 -1.68 20.87 29.55
CA GLU A 10 -2.47 21.92 30.19
C GLU A 10 -3.86 22.06 29.60
N LEU A 11 -4.03 21.79 28.29
CA LEU A 11 -5.32 21.84 27.61
C LEU A 11 -6.22 20.64 27.91
N ASN A 12 -5.65 19.58 28.47
CA ASN A 12 -6.29 18.30 28.65
C ASN A 12 -7.34 18.14 29.78
N PRO A 13 -7.73 19.14 30.61
CA PRO A 13 -8.88 18.93 31.49
C PRO A 13 -10.24 19.14 30.78
N SER A 14 -10.29 19.63 29.53
CA SER A 14 -11.58 19.85 28.85
C SER A 14 -12.16 18.55 28.25
N PRO A 15 -13.45 18.23 28.50
CA PRO A 15 -14.11 17.07 27.89
C PRO A 15 -14.38 17.23 26.39
N ARG A 16 -14.19 18.43 25.81
CA ARG A 16 -14.53 18.73 24.41
C ARG A 16 -13.28 19.05 23.60
N ILE A 17 -12.91 18.12 22.71
CA ILE A 17 -11.75 18.24 21.81
C ILE A 17 -11.78 19.54 20.98
N SER A 18 -12.95 20.00 20.52
CA SER A 18 -13.08 21.24 19.76
C SER A 18 -12.66 22.49 20.54
N GLU A 19 -12.92 22.52 21.85
CA GLU A 19 -12.51 23.62 22.72
C GLU A 19 -11.00 23.60 22.95
N MET A 20 -10.43 22.41 23.14
CA MET A 20 -8.98 22.22 23.24
C MET A 20 -8.26 22.71 21.98
N ILE A 21 -8.76 22.37 20.79
CA ILE A 21 -8.18 22.82 19.51
C ILE A 21 -8.32 24.34 19.35
N ARG A 22 -9.47 24.93 19.71
CA ARG A 22 -9.66 26.38 19.67
C ARG A 22 -8.66 27.10 20.58
N GLU A 23 -8.50 26.59 21.80
CA GLU A 23 -7.58 27.13 22.78
C GLU A 23 -6.11 26.93 22.37
N TRP A 24 -5.77 25.78 21.81
CA TRP A 24 -4.45 25.54 21.19
C TRP A 24 -4.16 26.59 20.12
N ARG A 25 -5.10 26.86 19.20
CA ARG A 25 -4.89 27.88 18.15
C ARG A 25 -4.68 29.27 18.73
N ARG A 26 -5.42 29.64 19.80
CA ARG A 26 -5.25 30.92 20.50
C ARG A 26 -3.82 31.02 21.05
N ARG A 27 -3.37 30.02 21.81
CA ARG A 27 -2.01 29.98 22.38
C ARG A 27 -0.92 29.91 21.30
N ASN A 28 -1.17 29.19 20.21
CA ASN A 28 -0.25 29.13 19.07
C ASN A 28 -0.06 30.51 18.45
N LYS A 29 -1.15 31.27 18.26
CA LYS A 29 -1.10 32.66 17.79
C LYS A 29 -0.32 33.57 18.74
N GLU A 30 -0.48 33.41 20.05
CA GLU A 30 0.26 34.15 21.09
C GLU A 30 1.75 33.82 21.08
N SER A 31 2.10 32.58 20.75
CA SER A 31 3.48 32.12 20.54
C SER A 31 4.02 32.36 19.13
N SER A 32 3.33 33.18 18.31
CA SER A 32 3.71 33.44 16.91
C SER A 32 3.92 32.18 16.05
N GLY A 33 3.13 31.13 16.27
CA GLY A 33 3.20 29.86 15.53
C GLY A 33 4.18 28.83 16.10
N GLN A 34 4.92 29.17 17.17
CA GLN A 34 5.97 28.31 17.69
C GLN A 34 5.47 26.96 18.23
N LEU A 35 4.26 26.91 18.82
CA LEU A 35 3.69 25.67 19.36
C LEU A 35 3.40 24.64 18.25
N GLU A 36 2.92 25.09 17.10
CA GLU A 36 2.71 24.25 15.93
C GLU A 36 4.03 23.71 15.36
N GLU A 37 5.05 24.55 15.22
CA GLU A 37 6.38 24.11 14.79
C GLU A 37 6.98 23.08 15.77
N ASP A 38 6.86 23.33 17.08
CA ASP A 38 7.32 22.41 18.12
C ASP A 38 6.57 21.07 18.06
N TRP A 39 5.25 21.10 17.82
CA TRP A 39 4.42 19.91 17.67
C TRP A 39 4.82 19.11 16.43
N MET A 40 4.96 19.77 15.28
CA MET A 40 5.37 19.11 14.04
C MET A 40 6.79 18.55 14.13
N THR A 41 7.70 19.19 14.86
CA THR A 41 9.04 18.65 15.15
C THR A 41 8.96 17.30 15.87
N VAL A 42 8.03 17.14 16.81
CA VAL A 42 7.79 15.86 17.49
C VAL A 42 7.19 14.86 16.51
N VAL A 43 6.10 15.23 15.83
CA VAL A 43 5.35 14.34 14.93
C VAL A 43 6.26 13.80 13.81
N GLN A 44 7.14 14.65 13.27
CA GLN A 44 8.03 14.32 12.16
C GLN A 44 9.40 13.79 12.60
N ASN A 45 9.59 13.57 13.91
CA ASN A 45 10.83 13.02 14.43
C ASN A 45 11.07 11.61 13.85
N GLY A 46 12.25 11.37 13.28
CA GLY A 46 12.63 10.07 12.72
C GLY A 46 12.69 8.93 13.74
N TYR A 47 12.59 9.24 15.04
CA TYR A 47 12.41 8.26 16.10
C TYR A 47 11.21 7.35 15.84
N TRP A 48 10.06 7.92 15.47
CA TRP A 48 8.83 7.15 15.23
C TRP A 48 8.96 6.18 14.07
N THR A 49 9.79 6.49 13.08
CA THR A 49 9.97 5.61 11.93
C THR A 49 10.95 4.47 12.18
N ARG A 50 11.65 4.40 13.32
CA ARG A 50 12.61 3.32 13.59
C ARG A 50 11.91 1.97 13.67
N ALA A 51 12.38 0.96 12.95
CA ALA A 51 11.72 -0.34 12.89
C ALA A 51 11.57 -1.01 14.26
N TRP A 52 12.59 -0.95 15.11
CA TRP A 52 12.59 -1.58 16.45
C TRP A 52 11.63 -0.90 17.44
N ILE A 53 11.31 0.38 17.27
CA ILE A 53 10.41 1.08 18.20
C ILE A 53 9.01 0.48 18.19
N THR A 54 8.62 -0.16 17.08
CA THR A 54 7.35 -0.87 16.99
C THR A 54 7.26 -1.96 18.06
N GLN A 55 8.29 -2.77 18.25
CA GLN A 55 8.26 -3.83 19.26
C GLN A 55 8.23 -3.25 20.66
N GLU A 56 9.01 -2.22 20.92
CA GLU A 56 9.06 -1.58 22.23
C GLU A 56 7.72 -0.98 22.63
N ILE A 57 7.07 -0.29 21.70
CA ILE A 57 5.76 0.31 21.96
C ILE A 57 4.70 -0.80 22.04
N LEU A 58 4.61 -1.66 21.03
CA LEU A 58 3.51 -2.62 20.93
C LEU A 58 3.60 -3.70 22.01
N LEU A 59 4.79 -4.20 22.37
CA LEU A 59 4.93 -5.26 23.37
C LEU A 59 5.10 -4.75 24.81
N ALA A 60 5.17 -3.44 25.02
CA ALA A 60 5.35 -2.88 26.36
C ALA A 60 4.11 -3.09 27.25
N LYS A 61 4.37 -3.49 28.50
CA LYS A 61 3.35 -3.57 29.55
C LYS A 61 2.92 -2.21 30.10
N LEU A 62 3.83 -1.23 30.03
CA LEU A 62 3.63 0.13 30.50
C LEU A 62 4.43 1.06 29.61
N ILE A 63 3.81 2.13 29.13
CA ILE A 63 4.45 3.10 28.26
C ILE A 63 4.32 4.48 28.87
N LYS A 64 5.46 5.18 28.94
CA LYS A 64 5.56 6.58 29.34
C LYS A 64 6.30 7.33 28.24
N ILE A 65 5.80 8.49 27.85
CA ILE A 65 6.47 9.35 26.88
C ILE A 65 7.31 10.36 27.65
N TRP A 66 8.59 10.44 27.31
CA TRP A 66 9.50 11.43 27.86
C TRP A 66 9.84 12.45 26.79
N VAL A 67 9.66 13.74 27.10
CA VAL A 67 10.02 14.84 26.20
C VAL A 67 10.81 15.84 27.01
N ASN A 68 12.12 15.91 26.74
CA ASN A 68 13.08 16.61 27.59
C ASN A 68 13.02 16.09 29.03
N ASP A 69 12.55 16.91 29.97
CA ASP A 69 12.42 16.67 31.41
C ASP A 69 10.98 16.39 31.85
N VAL A 70 10.05 16.28 30.89
CA VAL A 70 8.63 16.06 31.16
C VAL A 70 8.25 14.60 30.88
N GLU A 71 7.75 13.93 31.92
CA GLU A 71 7.09 12.61 31.82
C GLU A 71 5.60 12.78 31.49
N ILE A 72 5.13 12.04 30.50
CA ILE A 72 3.78 12.14 29.95
C ILE A 72 3.13 10.76 29.95
N ASP A 73 1.97 10.68 30.59
CA ASP A 73 1.06 9.55 30.43
C ASP A 73 0.35 9.67 29.06
N PRO A 74 0.58 8.72 28.13
CA PRO A 74 -0.03 8.77 26.80
C PRO A 74 -1.56 8.81 26.82
N HIS A 75 -2.22 8.21 27.82
CA HIS A 75 -3.68 8.25 27.93
C HIS A 75 -4.23 9.66 28.05
N ARG A 76 -3.45 10.54 28.70
CA ARG A 76 -3.85 11.93 28.86
C ARG A 76 -3.86 12.62 27.51
N ILE A 77 -2.84 12.43 26.69
CA ILE A 77 -2.67 13.24 25.49
C ILE A 77 -3.21 12.60 24.21
N SER A 78 -3.46 11.30 24.17
CA SER A 78 -3.63 10.56 22.92
C SER A 78 -4.72 11.08 22.00
N ARG A 79 -5.94 11.25 22.51
CA ARG A 79 -7.07 11.78 21.73
C ARG A 79 -6.77 13.19 21.24
N PHE A 80 -6.25 14.05 22.11
CA PHE A 80 -5.91 15.41 21.68
C PHE A 80 -4.81 15.42 20.62
N ALA A 81 -3.77 14.62 20.81
CA ALA A 81 -2.63 14.49 19.91
C ALA A 81 -3.04 13.96 18.53
N GLU A 82 -3.93 12.96 18.48
CA GLU A 82 -4.51 12.44 17.25
C GLU A 82 -5.26 13.55 16.50
N TYR A 83 -6.23 14.20 17.16
CA TYR A 83 -7.04 15.24 16.54
C TYR A 83 -6.23 16.47 16.13
N LEU A 84 -5.28 16.91 16.96
CA LEU A 84 -4.39 18.02 16.66
C LEU A 84 -3.53 17.71 15.44
N THR A 85 -2.91 16.53 15.40
CA THR A 85 -2.09 16.10 14.26
C THR A 85 -2.92 15.99 12.99
N MET A 86 -4.13 15.41 13.06
CA MET A 86 -5.06 15.37 11.93
C MET A 86 -5.44 16.77 11.46
N HIS A 87 -5.63 17.72 12.38
CA HIS A 87 -6.02 19.08 12.06
C HIS A 87 -4.89 19.86 11.39
N LEU A 88 -3.67 19.79 11.92
CA LEU A 88 -2.50 20.47 11.36
C LEU A 88 -2.09 19.90 9.99
N ASN A 89 -2.24 18.59 9.79
CA ASN A 89 -1.99 17.97 8.49
C ASN A 89 -3.07 18.26 7.42
N ARG A 90 -4.18 18.96 7.75
CA ARG A 90 -5.23 19.34 6.78
C ARG A 90 -4.95 20.69 6.07
N SER A 91 -3.79 21.31 6.31
CA SER A 91 -3.42 22.58 5.68
C SER A 91 -3.43 22.51 4.14
N GLU A 92 -3.91 23.59 3.50
CA GLU A 92 -4.70 23.63 2.26
C GLU A 92 -3.95 23.41 0.92
N GLU A 93 -2.65 23.14 0.92
CA GLU A 93 -1.83 23.26 -0.30
C GLU A 93 -1.69 21.97 -1.14
N ALA A 94 -2.06 20.81 -0.64
CA ALA A 94 -1.98 19.55 -1.40
C ALA A 94 -3.33 19.16 -2.03
N LYS A 95 -3.82 19.98 -2.96
CA LYS A 95 -5.01 19.70 -3.81
C LYS A 95 -4.74 18.63 -4.88
N ILE A 96 -4.21 17.46 -4.51
CA ILE A 96 -4.24 16.29 -5.41
C ILE A 96 -5.51 15.50 -5.05
N PRO A 97 -6.55 15.48 -5.91
CA PRO A 97 -7.76 14.72 -5.65
C PRO A 97 -7.45 13.24 -5.42
N GLY A 98 -7.99 12.67 -4.35
CA GLY A 98 -7.91 11.24 -4.07
C GLY A 98 -6.75 10.80 -3.18
N VAL A 99 -5.88 11.70 -2.72
CA VAL A 99 -4.87 11.33 -1.72
C VAL A 99 -4.95 12.20 -0.49
N ALA A 100 -5.70 11.75 0.51
CA ALA A 100 -5.56 12.24 1.87
C ALA A 100 -4.16 11.85 2.37
N ARG A 101 -3.16 12.65 2.02
CA ARG A 101 -1.76 12.45 2.44
C ARG A 101 -1.53 13.21 3.72
N GLN A 102 -1.99 12.65 4.83
CA GLN A 102 -1.16 12.75 6.02
C GLN A 102 0.23 12.26 5.63
N ASP A 103 1.25 13.05 5.94
CA ASP A 103 2.63 12.59 5.88
C ASP A 103 2.75 11.26 6.63
N HIS A 104 3.53 10.32 6.09
CA HIS A 104 3.66 8.99 6.66
C HIS A 104 4.15 9.03 8.12
N LYS A 105 5.01 9.99 8.49
CA LYS A 105 5.46 10.14 9.88
C LYS A 105 4.31 10.54 10.78
N SER A 106 3.46 11.46 10.34
CA SER A 106 2.22 11.82 11.05
C SER A 106 1.32 10.61 11.26
N ARG A 107 1.17 9.73 10.26
CA ARG A 107 0.37 8.49 10.39
C ARG A 107 0.96 7.54 11.43
N ILE A 108 2.28 7.32 11.38
CA ILE A 108 2.99 6.43 12.32
C ILE A 108 2.91 6.99 13.74
N PHE A 109 3.11 8.30 13.90
CA PHE A 109 2.97 8.98 15.18
C PHE A 109 1.55 8.81 15.74
N ILE A 110 0.52 9.08 14.94
CA ILE A 110 -0.88 8.88 15.32
C ILE A 110 -1.11 7.43 15.72
N PHE A 111 -0.67 6.47 14.90
CA PHE A 111 -0.81 5.04 15.20
C PHE A 111 -0.27 4.70 16.59
N TYR A 112 0.97 5.10 16.89
CA TYR A 112 1.57 4.82 18.20
C TYR A 112 0.88 5.57 19.33
N ILE A 113 0.53 6.83 19.14
CA ILE A 113 -0.12 7.64 20.18
C ILE A 113 -1.52 7.13 20.51
N SER A 114 -2.31 6.78 19.49
CA SER A 114 -3.62 6.17 19.67
C SER A 114 -3.46 4.80 20.34
N PHE A 115 -2.48 3.99 19.95
CA PHE A 115 -2.17 2.72 20.61
C PHE A 115 -1.82 2.90 22.10
N MET A 116 -0.84 3.75 22.41
CA MET A 116 -0.40 4.03 23.78
C MET A 116 -1.54 4.59 24.63
N GLY A 117 -2.42 5.40 24.03
CA GLY A 117 -3.58 5.97 24.71
C GLY A 117 -4.75 5.03 24.92
N GLN A 118 -4.73 3.85 24.29
CA GLN A 118 -5.78 2.85 24.40
C GLN A 118 -5.47 1.76 25.42
N GLN A 119 -4.31 1.79 26.12
CA GLN A 119 -3.88 0.78 27.12
C GLN A 119 -4.92 0.49 28.24
N ARG A 120 -5.99 -0.21 27.87
CA ARG A 120 -7.02 -0.81 28.71
C ARG A 120 -6.94 -2.34 28.59
N GLY A 121 -5.73 -2.90 28.50
CA GLY A 121 -5.52 -4.35 28.43
C GLY A 121 -4.30 -4.77 27.61
N ASN A 122 -4.00 -6.06 27.71
CA ASN A 122 -2.97 -6.78 26.95
C ASN A 122 -3.06 -6.45 25.46
N ILE A 123 -1.96 -6.01 24.83
CA ILE A 123 -1.93 -5.72 23.38
C ILE A 123 -2.52 -6.87 22.55
N ARG A 124 -2.33 -8.11 23.02
CA ARG A 124 -2.87 -9.30 22.36
C ARG A 124 -4.38 -9.15 22.12
N ASN A 125 -5.14 -8.62 23.06
CA ASN A 125 -6.59 -8.47 22.89
C ASN A 125 -6.99 -7.46 21.78
N LEU A 126 -6.13 -6.49 21.44
CA LEU A 126 -6.38 -5.50 20.38
C LEU A 126 -5.82 -5.94 19.02
N TYR A 127 -4.84 -6.85 19.01
CA TYR A 127 -4.04 -7.21 17.83
C TYR A 127 -3.95 -8.72 17.58
N GLU A 128 -4.76 -9.54 18.27
CA GLU A 128 -4.73 -11.02 18.24
C GLU A 128 -4.95 -11.61 16.83
N ASP A 129 -5.45 -10.82 15.89
CA ASP A 129 -5.75 -11.24 14.52
C ASP A 129 -5.00 -10.41 13.44
N ARG A 130 -3.99 -9.63 13.83
CA ARG A 130 -3.30 -8.74 12.88
C ARG A 130 -2.26 -9.49 12.05
N LYS A 131 -2.64 -9.77 10.80
CA LYS A 131 -1.73 -10.23 9.75
C LYS A 131 -0.62 -9.21 9.48
N LEU A 132 0.57 -9.67 9.16
CA LEU A 132 1.77 -8.85 8.93
C LEU A 132 1.55 -7.79 7.83
N ILE A 133 0.71 -8.09 6.83
CA ILE A 133 0.39 -7.16 5.75
C ILE A 133 -0.33 -5.89 6.23
N PHE A 134 -1.16 -6.01 7.26
CA PHE A 134 -1.84 -4.85 7.84
C PHE A 134 -0.84 -3.97 8.59
N LEU A 135 0.10 -4.58 9.31
CA LEU A 135 1.16 -3.84 10.01
C LEU A 135 2.05 -3.07 9.02
N PHE A 136 2.32 -3.61 7.83
CA PHE A 136 3.02 -2.88 6.77
C PHE A 136 2.25 -1.64 6.29
N SER A 137 0.91 -1.73 6.20
CA SER A 137 0.03 -0.62 5.80
C SER A 137 -0.08 0.47 6.88
N GLU A 138 -0.14 0.05 8.14
CA GLU A 138 -0.28 0.93 9.31
C GLU A 138 1.04 1.61 9.68
N LEU A 139 2.17 0.93 9.45
CA LEU A 139 3.52 1.40 9.76
C LEU A 139 4.39 1.48 8.49
N PRO A 140 4.03 2.32 7.50
CA PRO A 140 4.79 2.46 6.26
C PRO A 140 6.11 3.19 6.47
N GLY A 141 7.10 2.99 5.59
CA GLY A 141 8.32 3.80 5.59
C GLY A 141 9.22 3.63 6.83
N ARG A 142 9.12 2.48 7.51
CA ARG A 142 10.00 2.17 8.64
C ARG A 142 11.45 2.14 8.22
N GLN A 143 12.29 2.74 9.06
CA GLN A 143 13.72 2.95 8.87
C GLN A 143 14.49 2.04 9.82
N SER A 144 15.57 1.49 9.30
CA SER A 144 16.48 0.64 10.05
C SER A 144 17.84 0.65 9.38
N PHE A 145 18.88 0.36 10.16
CA PHE A 145 20.21 0.15 9.61
C PHE A 145 20.25 -1.16 8.81
N TYR A 146 19.76 -2.26 9.40
CA TYR A 146 19.56 -3.52 8.70
C TYR A 146 18.18 -3.55 8.06
N ILE A 147 18.12 -3.70 6.74
CA ILE A 147 16.85 -3.67 6.00
C ILE A 147 15.85 -4.75 6.46
N HIS A 148 16.36 -5.89 6.92
CA HIS A 148 15.59 -6.99 7.49
C HIS A 148 14.76 -6.59 8.71
N ASP A 149 15.23 -5.62 9.51
CA ASP A 149 14.50 -5.15 10.70
C ASP A 149 13.14 -4.58 10.33
N ARG A 150 12.97 -4.07 9.11
CA ARG A 150 11.67 -3.63 8.60
C ARG A 150 10.66 -4.79 8.55
N VAL A 151 11.10 -6.04 8.49
CA VAL A 151 10.21 -7.20 8.61
C VAL A 151 10.30 -7.79 10.03
N TYR A 152 11.51 -8.02 10.51
CA TYR A 152 11.77 -8.74 11.76
C TYR A 152 11.18 -8.05 12.99
N SER A 153 11.08 -6.72 12.99
CA SER A 153 10.45 -6.00 14.10
C SER A 153 8.93 -6.19 14.18
N LEU A 154 8.28 -6.82 13.19
CA LEU A 154 6.84 -7.08 13.22
C LEU A 154 6.49 -8.54 13.49
N LEU A 155 7.45 -9.47 13.39
CA LEU A 155 7.16 -10.90 13.47
C LEU A 155 6.54 -11.32 14.81
N SER A 156 6.96 -10.67 15.90
CA SER A 156 6.43 -10.93 17.24
C SER A 156 5.03 -10.35 17.48
N VAL A 157 4.56 -9.49 16.59
CA VAL A 157 3.25 -8.81 16.66
C VAL A 157 2.27 -9.43 15.67
N ALA A 158 2.76 -9.89 14.52
CA ALA A 158 1.96 -10.49 13.47
C ALA A 158 1.55 -11.93 13.77
N THR A 159 0.35 -12.32 13.33
CA THR A 159 -0.24 -13.63 13.62
C THR A 159 0.10 -14.71 12.58
N ASP A 160 0.40 -14.29 11.35
CA ASP A 160 0.67 -15.14 10.19
C ASP A 160 2.16 -15.23 9.83
N ALA A 161 3.04 -14.66 10.67
CA ALA A 161 4.46 -14.49 10.35
C ALA A 161 5.38 -15.55 11.00
N SER A 162 4.82 -16.58 11.63
CA SER A 162 5.58 -17.61 12.37
C SER A 162 6.49 -18.47 11.49
N SER A 163 6.24 -18.52 10.18
CA SER A 163 7.07 -19.23 9.19
C SER A 163 8.34 -18.46 8.82
N ILE A 164 8.39 -17.13 9.04
CA ILE A 164 9.58 -16.33 8.73
C ILE A 164 10.63 -16.54 9.82
N LYS A 165 11.81 -17.00 9.42
CA LYS A 165 12.94 -17.16 10.33
C LYS A 165 13.77 -15.88 10.35
N VAL A 166 14.13 -15.44 11.56
CA VAL A 166 15.07 -14.32 11.75
C VAL A 166 16.47 -14.81 11.38
N ASP A 167 16.95 -14.41 10.20
CA ASP A 167 18.30 -14.71 9.71
C ASP A 167 18.86 -13.51 8.94
N TYR A 168 19.72 -12.73 9.60
CA TYR A 168 20.40 -11.58 8.98
C TYR A 168 21.41 -11.97 7.90
N ARG A 169 21.71 -13.26 7.72
CA ARG A 169 22.54 -13.75 6.61
C ARG A 169 21.73 -13.99 5.35
N ALA A 170 20.40 -14.09 5.46
CA ALA A 170 19.53 -14.19 4.29
C ALA A 170 19.65 -12.93 3.44
N SER A 171 19.66 -13.09 2.12
CA SER A 171 19.54 -11.97 1.19
C SER A 171 18.13 -11.35 1.26
N THR A 172 18.00 -10.11 0.81
CA THR A 172 16.70 -9.43 0.72
C THR A 172 15.72 -10.17 -0.20
N GLY A 173 16.23 -10.82 -1.25
CA GLY A 173 15.42 -11.68 -2.13
C GLY A 173 14.91 -12.95 -1.44
N GLU A 174 15.73 -13.59 -0.60
CA GLU A 174 15.28 -14.74 0.20
C GLU A 174 14.22 -14.34 1.23
N LEU A 175 14.38 -13.18 1.87
CA LEU A 175 13.35 -12.65 2.78
C LEU A 175 12.07 -12.27 2.03
N LEU A 176 12.18 -11.71 0.83
CA LEU A 176 11.03 -11.41 -0.03
C LEU A 176 10.28 -12.70 -0.44
N ASN A 177 10.99 -13.77 -0.77
CA ASN A 177 10.36 -15.06 -1.08
C ASN A 177 9.60 -15.62 0.14
N GLN A 178 10.17 -15.54 1.35
CA GLN A 178 9.47 -15.95 2.57
C GLN A 178 8.17 -15.15 2.78
N LEU A 179 8.17 -13.84 2.47
CA LEU A 179 6.95 -13.02 2.52
C LEU A 179 5.94 -13.45 1.45
N LEU A 180 6.39 -13.71 0.22
CA LEU A 180 5.53 -14.15 -0.88
C LEU A 180 4.90 -15.52 -0.63
N GLU A 181 5.59 -16.43 0.07
CA GLU A 181 5.05 -17.73 0.48
C GLU A 181 3.82 -17.54 1.40
N ILE A 182 3.90 -16.62 2.37
CA ILE A 182 2.78 -16.30 3.28
C ILE A 182 1.59 -15.75 2.50
N TYR A 183 1.84 -14.81 1.58
CA TYR A 183 0.78 -14.13 0.82
C TYR A 183 0.50 -14.75 -0.56
N SER A 184 0.89 -16.01 -0.75
CA SER A 184 0.86 -16.66 -2.07
C SER A 184 -0.52 -16.69 -2.72
N LYS A 185 -1.57 -16.74 -1.89
CA LYS A 185 -2.97 -16.88 -2.34
C LYS A 185 -3.74 -15.57 -2.42
N SER A 186 -3.31 -14.52 -1.72
CA SER A 186 -4.06 -13.26 -1.67
C SER A 186 -3.14 -12.10 -1.33
N MET A 187 -2.78 -11.33 -2.36
CA MET A 187 -1.98 -10.14 -2.20
C MET A 187 -2.42 -9.05 -3.19
N CYS A 188 -2.66 -7.84 -2.69
CA CYS A 188 -2.82 -6.72 -3.61
C CYS A 188 -1.47 -6.37 -4.26
N ILE A 189 -1.48 -6.04 -5.54
CA ILE A 189 -0.29 -5.60 -6.28
C ILE A 189 0.46 -4.43 -5.62
N CYS A 190 -0.22 -3.53 -4.89
CA CYS A 190 0.48 -2.46 -4.16
C CYS A 190 1.30 -2.98 -2.98
N SER A 191 0.93 -4.14 -2.42
CA SER A 191 1.70 -4.84 -1.39
C SER A 191 3.00 -5.40 -1.94
N TRP A 192 2.94 -5.96 -3.16
CA TRP A 192 4.14 -6.40 -3.87
C TRP A 192 5.14 -5.25 -4.05
N PHE A 193 4.67 -4.10 -4.54
CA PHE A 193 5.53 -2.93 -4.70
C PHE A 193 6.06 -2.41 -3.38
N TYR A 194 5.21 -2.38 -2.35
CA TYR A 194 5.64 -2.00 -1.01
C TYR A 194 6.75 -2.92 -0.49
N MET A 195 6.57 -4.24 -0.55
CA MET A 195 7.56 -5.19 -0.03
C MET A 195 8.87 -5.13 -0.82
N SER A 196 8.79 -5.01 -2.14
CA SER A 196 9.96 -4.85 -3.01
C SER A 196 10.74 -3.57 -2.69
N ASP A 197 10.03 -2.45 -2.50
CA ASP A 197 10.61 -1.17 -2.10
C ASP A 197 11.20 -1.21 -0.69
N MET A 198 10.44 -1.74 0.27
CA MET A 198 10.84 -1.87 1.66
C MET A 198 12.11 -2.71 1.81
N LEU A 199 12.27 -3.76 1.00
CA LEU A 199 13.45 -4.63 1.00
C LEU A 199 14.53 -4.21 -0.01
N ASP A 200 14.38 -3.05 -0.66
CA ASP A 200 15.29 -2.51 -1.69
C ASP A 200 15.68 -3.55 -2.75
N VAL A 201 14.70 -4.37 -3.16
CA VAL A 201 14.87 -5.37 -4.20
C VAL A 201 14.65 -4.67 -5.54
N GLN A 202 15.68 -3.96 -6.01
CA GLN A 202 15.66 -3.24 -7.29
C GLN A 202 15.72 -4.18 -8.49
N HIS A 203 16.37 -5.33 -8.29
CA HIS A 203 16.46 -6.39 -9.28
C HIS A 203 15.90 -7.65 -8.66
N ILE A 204 14.74 -8.02 -9.17
CA ILE A 204 14.32 -9.40 -9.09
C ILE A 204 15.39 -10.21 -9.83
N PRO A 205 16.01 -11.22 -9.19
CA PRO A 205 17.14 -11.93 -9.75
C PRO A 205 16.83 -12.43 -11.16
N ASP A 206 17.59 -11.96 -12.15
CA ASP A 206 17.49 -12.47 -13.51
C ASP A 206 17.89 -13.95 -13.48
N SER A 207 17.03 -14.80 -14.06
CA SER A 207 17.17 -16.25 -14.20
C SER A 207 18.53 -16.73 -14.73
N LYS A 208 19.31 -15.83 -15.34
CA LYS A 208 20.60 -16.09 -15.96
C LYS A 208 21.76 -16.38 -14.99
N HIS A 209 21.63 -16.08 -13.68
CA HIS A 209 22.76 -16.16 -12.73
C HIS A 209 22.77 -17.41 -11.83
N GLY A 210 22.37 -18.57 -12.34
CA GLY A 210 22.83 -19.89 -11.85
C GLY A 210 22.61 -20.25 -10.37
N ARG A 211 21.83 -19.46 -9.61
CA ARG A 211 21.43 -19.75 -8.24
C ARG A 211 19.91 -19.79 -8.17
N LYS A 212 19.40 -20.55 -7.21
CA LYS A 212 18.00 -20.92 -6.91
C LYS A 212 16.98 -19.76 -6.81
N ASN A 213 17.34 -18.55 -7.17
CA ASN A 213 16.47 -17.39 -7.19
C ASN A 213 15.64 -17.40 -8.47
N ARG A 214 14.48 -18.05 -8.40
CA ARG A 214 13.48 -18.01 -9.46
C ARG A 214 12.92 -16.60 -9.57
N VAL A 215 12.69 -16.13 -10.80
CA VAL A 215 11.91 -14.92 -11.04
C VAL A 215 10.49 -15.21 -10.54
N PRO A 216 9.95 -14.43 -9.59
CA PRO A 216 8.60 -14.59 -9.12
C PRO A 216 7.65 -14.32 -10.28
N VAL A 217 6.73 -15.27 -10.48
CA VAL A 217 5.65 -15.16 -11.45
C VAL A 217 4.37 -14.91 -10.69
N PHE A 218 3.56 -14.02 -11.22
CA PHE A 218 2.30 -13.61 -10.63
C PHE A 218 1.17 -13.89 -11.60
N LYS A 219 0.14 -14.57 -11.11
CA LYS A 219 -1.15 -14.70 -11.78
C LYS A 219 -2.04 -13.56 -11.33
N ILE A 220 -2.54 -12.79 -12.28
CA ILE A 220 -3.36 -11.61 -12.03
C ILE A 220 -4.73 -11.87 -12.64
N PRO A 221 -5.75 -12.20 -11.83
CA PRO A 221 -7.11 -12.26 -12.32
C PRO A 221 -7.58 -10.84 -12.64
N MET A 222 -8.02 -10.61 -13.87
CA MET A 222 -8.42 -9.30 -14.36
C MET A 222 -9.74 -9.37 -15.11
N LYS A 223 -10.64 -8.43 -14.77
CA LYS A 223 -11.88 -8.23 -15.52
C LYS A 223 -11.60 -7.40 -16.76
N THR A 224 -12.08 -7.84 -17.93
CA THR A 224 -12.00 -7.05 -19.16
C THR A 224 -12.72 -5.72 -18.99
N ASP A 225 -12.18 -4.68 -19.61
CA ASP A 225 -12.79 -3.37 -19.56
C ASP A 225 -14.06 -3.33 -20.37
N GLN A 226 -15.13 -2.89 -19.72
CA GLN A 226 -16.31 -2.40 -20.42
C GLN A 226 -16.06 -0.95 -20.81
N THR A 227 -16.27 -0.64 -22.08
CA THR A 227 -16.16 0.73 -22.58
C THR A 227 -17.54 1.27 -22.92
N GLU A 228 -17.78 2.53 -22.57
CA GLU A 228 -18.96 3.26 -23.01
C GLU A 228 -18.57 4.21 -24.15
N PHE A 229 -19.36 4.22 -25.21
CA PHE A 229 -19.12 5.12 -26.35
C PHE A 229 -19.81 6.46 -26.12
N ILE A 230 -19.03 7.53 -26.07
CA ILE A 230 -19.51 8.89 -25.87
C ILE A 230 -19.60 9.59 -27.22
N MET A 231 -20.83 9.92 -27.60
CA MET A 231 -21.13 10.74 -28.78
C MET A 231 -21.24 12.21 -28.38
N THR A 232 -20.35 13.03 -28.93
CA THR A 232 -20.43 14.49 -28.88
C THR A 232 -21.09 15.03 -30.16
N PRO A 233 -21.58 16.29 -30.18
CA PRO A 233 -22.14 16.89 -31.40
C PRO A 233 -21.18 16.90 -32.59
N GLU A 234 -19.86 17.04 -32.35
CA GLU A 234 -18.84 16.95 -33.39
C GLU A 234 -18.26 15.52 -33.44
N PRO A 235 -18.38 14.77 -34.55
CA PRO A 235 -17.92 13.38 -34.66
C PRO A 235 -16.44 13.14 -34.35
N LYS A 236 -15.58 14.16 -34.57
CA LYS A 236 -14.14 14.08 -34.27
C LYS A 236 -13.83 13.97 -32.77
N TYR A 237 -14.78 14.27 -31.89
CA TYR A 237 -14.64 14.08 -30.44
C TYR A 237 -15.39 12.86 -29.91
N TRP A 238 -15.92 12.01 -30.78
CA TRP A 238 -16.43 10.71 -30.36
C TRP A 238 -15.28 9.87 -29.78
N HIS A 239 -15.52 9.24 -28.64
CA HIS A 239 -14.51 8.46 -27.96
C HIS A 239 -15.13 7.40 -27.06
N HIS A 240 -14.34 6.39 -26.74
CA HIS A 240 -14.68 5.43 -25.70
C HIS A 240 -14.17 5.93 -24.35
N ILE A 241 -14.94 5.73 -23.29
CA ILE A 241 -14.49 5.88 -21.91
C ILE A 241 -14.50 4.52 -21.22
N CYS A 242 -13.57 4.29 -20.31
CA CYS A 242 -13.57 3.08 -19.48
C CYS A 242 -14.67 3.18 -18.42
N ALA A 243 -15.59 2.22 -18.36
CA ALA A 243 -16.67 2.22 -17.37
C ALA A 243 -16.16 2.15 -15.92
N SER A 244 -14.97 1.57 -15.70
CA SER A 244 -14.38 1.42 -14.36
C SER A 244 -13.76 2.72 -13.81
N CYS A 245 -13.12 3.52 -14.67
CA CYS A 245 -12.36 4.68 -14.21
C CYS A 245 -12.84 6.02 -14.78
N GLY A 246 -13.69 6.01 -15.81
CA GLY A 246 -14.20 7.19 -16.52
C GLY A 246 -13.18 7.86 -17.45
N GLU A 247 -11.95 7.34 -17.54
CA GLU A 247 -10.92 7.93 -18.40
C GLU A 247 -11.18 7.58 -19.87
N ARG A 248 -10.79 8.50 -20.76
CA ARG A 248 -10.82 8.27 -22.20
C ARG A 248 -9.89 7.11 -22.55
N MET A 249 -10.41 6.16 -23.32
CA MET A 249 -9.62 5.09 -23.92
C MET A 249 -9.01 5.61 -25.22
N ASP A 250 -7.72 5.34 -25.44
CA ASP A 250 -7.12 5.53 -26.75
C ASP A 250 -7.91 4.72 -27.79
N SER A 251 -8.05 5.26 -28.99
CA SER A 251 -8.90 4.69 -30.06
C SER A 251 -8.63 3.19 -30.19
N PHE A 252 -9.56 2.39 -29.68
CA PHE A 252 -9.51 0.94 -29.73
C PHE A 252 -9.48 0.58 -31.21
N GLN A 253 -8.36 0.05 -31.71
CA GLN A 253 -8.27 -0.33 -33.13
C GLN A 253 -9.20 -1.51 -33.46
N GLY A 254 -9.94 -2.03 -32.48
CA GLY A 254 -11.02 -2.99 -32.69
C GLY A 254 -10.55 -4.31 -33.29
N SER A 255 -9.24 -4.57 -33.31
CA SER A 255 -8.76 -5.87 -33.72
C SER A 255 -9.23 -6.89 -32.68
N ASN A 256 -9.88 -7.95 -33.13
CA ASN A 256 -10.35 -9.06 -32.30
C ASN A 256 -9.23 -9.74 -31.46
N ASP A 257 -7.97 -9.34 -31.64
CA ASP A 257 -6.78 -9.90 -31.00
C ASP A 257 -6.26 -9.06 -29.80
N GLU A 258 -6.92 -7.96 -29.43
CA GLU A 258 -6.51 -7.12 -28.29
C GLU A 258 -7.59 -7.15 -27.18
N VAL A 259 -7.16 -7.45 -25.95
CA VAL A 259 -8.00 -7.39 -24.74
C VAL A 259 -7.48 -6.27 -23.84
N SER A 260 -8.36 -5.42 -23.35
CA SER A 260 -7.99 -4.30 -22.48
C SER A 260 -8.49 -4.46 -21.05
N PHE A 261 -7.73 -3.91 -20.12
CA PHE A 261 -8.00 -3.99 -18.69
C PHE A 261 -7.66 -2.70 -17.94
N CYS A 262 -8.47 -2.33 -16.95
CA CYS A 262 -8.28 -1.11 -16.18
C CYS A 262 -7.45 -1.39 -14.95
N VAL A 263 -6.33 -0.67 -14.79
CA VAL A 263 -5.48 -0.80 -13.59
C VAL A 263 -6.26 -0.53 -12.29
N ARG A 264 -7.27 0.36 -12.35
CA ARG A 264 -8.11 0.72 -11.20
C ARG A 264 -8.99 -0.44 -10.71
N SER A 265 -9.33 -1.40 -11.58
CA SER A 265 -10.09 -2.58 -11.18
C SER A 265 -9.26 -3.50 -10.28
N ILE A 266 -7.93 -3.54 -10.48
CA ILE A 266 -7.01 -4.25 -9.58
C ILE A 266 -6.81 -3.47 -8.29
N CYS A 267 -6.36 -2.22 -8.38
CA CYS A 267 -5.95 -1.46 -7.19
C CYS A 267 -6.20 0.04 -7.38
N THR A 268 -6.94 0.62 -6.43
CA THR A 268 -7.31 2.05 -6.44
C THR A 268 -6.13 2.97 -6.11
N GLU A 269 -5.08 2.45 -5.46
CA GLU A 269 -3.89 3.21 -5.07
C GLU A 269 -2.88 3.34 -6.22
N LEU A 270 -3.05 2.59 -7.31
CA LEU A 270 -2.16 2.65 -8.46
C LEU A 270 -2.52 3.81 -9.40
N LYS A 271 -1.51 4.33 -10.10
CA LYS A 271 -1.72 5.35 -11.13
C LYS A 271 -2.66 4.79 -12.20
N ARG A 272 -3.78 5.49 -12.42
CA ARG A 272 -4.78 5.15 -13.45
C ARG A 272 -4.11 4.95 -14.81
N ALA A 273 -4.44 3.84 -15.45
CA ALA A 273 -4.06 3.49 -16.81
C ALA A 273 -4.88 2.29 -17.27
N HIS A 274 -4.73 1.94 -18.54
CA HIS A 274 -5.23 0.72 -19.13
C HIS A 274 -4.09 -0.16 -19.60
N LEU A 275 -4.27 -1.47 -19.49
CA LEU A 275 -3.35 -2.48 -20.00
C LEU A 275 -3.97 -3.09 -21.25
N PHE A 276 -3.18 -3.22 -22.31
CA PHE A 276 -3.61 -3.85 -23.56
C PHE A 276 -2.79 -5.10 -23.78
N VAL A 277 -3.46 -6.25 -23.78
CA VAL A 277 -2.87 -7.56 -24.09
C VAL A 277 -3.19 -7.91 -25.53
N LYS A 278 -2.17 -8.10 -26.35
CA LYS A 278 -2.29 -8.41 -27.77
C LYS A 278 -1.74 -9.80 -28.06
N LYS A 279 -2.51 -10.60 -28.79
CA LYS A 279 -2.04 -11.89 -29.34
C LYS A 279 -1.27 -11.65 -30.63
N HIS A 280 -0.05 -12.18 -30.71
CA HIS A 280 0.75 -12.14 -31.93
C HIS A 280 0.45 -13.36 -32.82
N ARG A 281 0.76 -13.24 -34.11
CA ARG A 281 0.62 -14.34 -35.08
C ARG A 281 1.41 -15.60 -34.68
N THR A 282 2.48 -15.42 -33.91
CA THR A 282 3.31 -16.50 -33.37
C THR A 282 2.65 -17.26 -32.22
N GLY A 283 1.50 -16.80 -31.73
CA GLY A 283 0.81 -17.37 -30.57
C GLY A 283 1.23 -16.77 -29.23
N HIS A 284 2.32 -16.00 -29.20
CA HIS A 284 2.76 -15.28 -27.99
C HIS A 284 1.87 -14.07 -27.70
N TYR A 285 1.82 -13.69 -26.42
CA TYR A 285 1.07 -12.52 -25.97
C TYR A 285 2.03 -11.43 -25.52
N SER A 286 1.68 -10.18 -25.80
CA SER A 286 2.40 -9.02 -25.27
C SER A 286 1.44 -8.07 -24.58
N ILE A 287 1.91 -7.43 -23.52
CA ILE A 287 1.14 -6.44 -22.76
C ILE A 287 1.82 -5.08 -22.88
N ARG A 288 1.03 -4.01 -22.97
CA ARG A 288 1.51 -2.62 -22.93
C ARG A 288 0.57 -1.79 -22.07
N ARG A 289 1.04 -0.64 -21.62
CA ARG A 289 0.22 0.31 -20.86
C ARG A 289 -0.23 1.46 -21.76
N SER A 290 -1.37 2.07 -21.49
CA SER A 290 -1.91 3.17 -22.30
C SER A 290 -0.98 4.38 -22.39
N ASP A 291 -0.29 4.71 -21.30
CA ASP A 291 0.63 5.84 -21.21
C ASP A 291 2.12 5.45 -21.37
N ASP A 292 2.42 4.22 -21.80
CA ASP A 292 3.77 3.75 -22.10
C ASP A 292 3.77 2.90 -23.39
N PRO A 293 4.45 3.33 -24.47
CA PRO A 293 4.50 2.57 -25.72
C PRO A 293 5.27 1.25 -25.59
N THR A 294 6.04 1.05 -24.52
CA THR A 294 6.84 -0.16 -24.30
C THR A 294 5.94 -1.37 -24.09
N SER A 295 6.21 -2.43 -24.84
CA SER A 295 5.50 -3.70 -24.71
C SER A 295 6.39 -4.77 -24.08
N TYR A 296 5.78 -5.60 -23.24
CA TYR A 296 6.41 -6.66 -22.47
C TYR A 296 5.78 -8.01 -22.82
N GLU A 297 6.55 -9.08 -22.70
CA GLU A 297 6.05 -10.43 -22.91
C GLU A 297 5.11 -10.85 -21.77
N VAL A 298 4.00 -11.50 -22.12
CA VAL A 298 3.11 -12.17 -21.17
C VAL A 298 3.42 -13.65 -21.20
N LEU A 299 3.74 -14.23 -20.04
CA LEU A 299 4.17 -15.62 -19.95
C LEU A 299 3.04 -16.59 -20.30
N HIS A 300 1.83 -16.26 -19.85
CA HIS A 300 0.62 -17.02 -20.13
C HIS A 300 -0.60 -16.12 -20.01
N PHE A 301 -1.59 -16.32 -20.87
CA PHE A 301 -2.83 -15.55 -20.90
C PHE A 301 -3.99 -16.44 -21.29
N GLN A 302 -4.95 -16.60 -20.39
CA GLN A 302 -6.09 -17.49 -20.59
C GLN A 302 -7.35 -16.95 -19.91
N PRO A 303 -8.56 -17.36 -20.33
CA PRO A 303 -9.76 -17.16 -19.54
C PRO A 303 -9.56 -17.69 -18.12
N ALA A 304 -10.00 -16.94 -17.12
CA ALA A 304 -9.94 -17.42 -15.75
C ALA A 304 -10.89 -18.60 -15.59
N LYS A 305 -10.47 -19.65 -14.85
CA LYS A 305 -11.37 -20.73 -14.47
C LYS A 305 -12.37 -20.17 -13.46
N MET A 306 -13.64 -20.08 -13.87
CA MET A 306 -14.73 -19.76 -12.96
C MET A 306 -14.99 -21.01 -12.12
N GLU A 307 -15.21 -20.85 -10.81
CA GLU A 307 -15.74 -21.95 -10.00
C GLU A 307 -17.20 -22.18 -10.43
N ASP A 308 -17.69 -23.43 -10.45
CA ASP A 308 -18.97 -23.83 -11.07
C ASP A 308 -20.20 -23.01 -10.61
N GLU A 309 -20.12 -22.34 -9.45
CA GLU A 309 -21.18 -21.49 -8.92
C GLU A 309 -21.33 -20.12 -9.64
N ASP A 310 -20.29 -19.65 -10.35
CA ASP A 310 -20.28 -18.35 -11.06
C ASP A 310 -20.70 -18.44 -12.54
N GLU A 311 -20.85 -19.65 -13.10
CA GLU A 311 -21.09 -19.85 -14.55
C GLU A 311 -22.54 -19.56 -15.01
N LEU A 312 -23.51 -19.53 -14.10
CA LEU A 312 -24.94 -19.52 -14.44
C LEU A 312 -25.47 -18.20 -15.05
N PHE A 313 -24.65 -17.15 -15.16
CA PHE A 313 -25.09 -15.79 -15.55
C PHE A 313 -24.58 -15.27 -16.91
N LEU A 314 -23.70 -15.99 -17.61
CA LEU A 314 -23.06 -15.47 -18.83
C LEU A 314 -23.55 -16.24 -20.08
N GLY A 315 -24.50 -15.65 -20.83
CA GLY A 315 -25.09 -16.28 -22.03
C GLY A 315 -24.09 -16.65 -23.14
N PHE A 316 -24.56 -17.47 -24.10
CA PHE A 316 -23.80 -18.18 -25.17
C PHE A 316 -22.90 -17.37 -26.13
N LYS A 317 -22.72 -16.06 -25.95
CA LYS A 317 -21.85 -15.21 -26.80
C LYS A 317 -20.95 -14.24 -26.01
N ALA A 318 -20.95 -14.29 -24.69
CA ALA A 318 -20.07 -13.42 -23.90
C ALA A 318 -18.62 -13.93 -23.98
N LEU A 319 -17.67 -13.04 -24.30
CA LEU A 319 -16.27 -13.27 -23.96
C LEU A 319 -16.19 -13.49 -22.44
N PRO A 320 -15.25 -14.30 -21.94
CA PRO A 320 -15.08 -14.43 -20.51
C PRO A 320 -14.77 -13.04 -19.93
N ASP A 321 -15.59 -12.64 -18.95
CA ASP A 321 -15.42 -11.37 -18.26
C ASP A 321 -14.08 -11.33 -17.53
N MET A 322 -13.56 -12.49 -17.11
CA MET A 322 -12.35 -12.65 -16.31
C MET A 322 -11.24 -13.40 -17.05
N TRP A 323 -10.00 -12.90 -16.91
CA TRP A 323 -8.79 -13.47 -17.50
C TRP A 323 -7.70 -13.62 -16.47
N ASP A 324 -6.91 -14.69 -16.58
CA ASP A 324 -5.67 -14.87 -15.84
C ASP A 324 -4.49 -14.41 -16.67
N ILE A 325 -3.77 -13.40 -16.17
CA ILE A 325 -2.54 -12.89 -16.78
C ILE A 325 -1.35 -13.31 -15.94
N PHE A 326 -0.39 -14.01 -16.55
CA PHE A 326 0.83 -14.43 -15.88
C PHE A 326 2.00 -13.53 -16.27
N LEU A 327 2.54 -12.80 -15.29
CA LEU A 327 3.63 -11.85 -15.49
C LEU A 327 4.77 -12.11 -14.52
N THR A 328 6.00 -11.86 -14.95
CA THR A 328 7.13 -11.78 -14.03
C THR A 328 7.02 -10.54 -13.15
N GLY A 329 7.61 -10.59 -11.95
CA GLY A 329 7.62 -9.42 -11.07
C GLY A 329 8.30 -8.18 -11.65
N ASP A 330 9.24 -8.33 -12.59
CA ASP A 330 9.94 -7.17 -13.19
C ASP A 330 9.04 -6.50 -14.23
N VAL A 331 8.28 -7.28 -15.00
CA VAL A 331 7.24 -6.78 -15.91
C VAL A 331 6.14 -6.09 -15.10
N LEU A 332 5.74 -6.64 -13.94
CA LEU A 332 4.82 -5.96 -13.02
C LEU A 332 5.34 -4.58 -12.60
N ILE A 333 6.59 -4.48 -12.14
CA ILE A 333 7.17 -3.19 -11.70
C ILE A 333 7.17 -2.16 -12.84
N LYS A 334 7.53 -2.60 -14.06
CA LYS A 334 7.55 -1.74 -15.25
C LYS A 334 6.15 -1.29 -15.66
N LEU A 335 5.19 -2.22 -15.74
CA LEU A 335 3.82 -1.91 -16.16
C LEU A 335 3.11 -0.98 -15.20
N PHE A 336 3.18 -1.20 -13.89
CA PHE A 336 2.38 -0.41 -12.96
C PHE A 336 3.07 0.89 -12.51
N VAL A 337 4.27 1.15 -13.03
CA VAL A 337 5.05 2.39 -12.87
C VAL A 337 5.19 2.75 -11.39
N MET A 338 6.12 2.07 -10.71
CA MET A 338 6.52 2.49 -9.37
C MET A 338 6.99 3.96 -9.42
N PRO A 339 6.51 4.84 -8.53
CA PRO A 339 7.02 6.19 -8.44
C PRO A 339 8.53 6.20 -8.25
N ASP A 340 9.18 7.20 -8.82
CA ASP A 340 10.62 7.38 -8.68
C ASP A 340 11.03 7.43 -7.19
N ARG A 341 12.27 7.04 -6.87
CA ARG A 341 12.74 6.92 -5.48
C ARG A 341 12.53 8.21 -4.69
N LYS A 342 12.79 9.37 -5.28
CA LYS A 342 12.56 10.69 -4.64
C LYS A 342 11.09 10.91 -4.27
N VAL A 343 10.16 10.39 -5.07
CA VAL A 343 8.73 10.47 -4.81
C VAL A 343 8.34 9.50 -3.69
N ARG A 344 8.91 8.29 -3.69
CA ARG A 344 8.71 7.27 -2.64
C ARG A 344 9.26 7.70 -1.28
N GLU A 345 10.41 8.34 -1.24
CA GLU A 345 10.99 8.87 0.01
C GLU A 345 10.10 9.97 0.64
N ARG A 346 9.41 10.75 -0.19
CA ARG A 346 8.43 11.76 0.28
C ARG A 346 7.06 11.16 0.58
N ASN A 347 6.67 10.12 -0.15
CA ASN A 347 5.37 9.48 -0.07
C ASN A 347 5.57 7.97 -0.17
N PRO A 348 5.83 7.28 0.95
CA PRO A 348 5.99 5.85 0.95
C PRO A 348 4.81 5.17 0.28
N LEU A 349 5.08 4.07 -0.41
CA LEU A 349 4.04 3.28 -1.04
C LEU A 349 2.99 2.90 0.00
N ARG A 350 1.73 3.00 -0.42
CA ARG A 350 0.60 2.64 0.41
C ARG A 350 0.08 1.28 -0.01
N ILE A 351 -0.15 0.45 0.99
CA ILE A 351 -0.92 -0.76 0.85
C ILE A 351 -2.39 -0.34 0.96
N CYS A 352 -3.23 -0.75 0.01
CA CYS A 352 -4.65 -0.41 0.06
C CYS A 352 -5.33 -1.24 1.16
N ASP A 353 -6.46 -0.77 1.67
CA ASP A 353 -7.19 -1.47 2.73
C ASP A 353 -7.69 -2.87 2.29
N LEU A 354 -7.85 -3.07 0.98
CA LEU A 354 -8.21 -4.35 0.37
C LEU A 354 -7.03 -5.33 0.24
N ALA A 355 -5.81 -4.95 0.64
CA ALA A 355 -4.66 -5.84 0.50
C ALA A 355 -4.72 -7.08 1.39
N GLY A 356 -5.39 -6.99 2.54
CA GLY A 356 -5.63 -8.13 3.41
C GLY A 356 -6.98 -8.80 3.19
N SER A 357 -7.82 -8.32 2.25
CA SER A 357 -9.07 -9.00 1.92
C SER A 357 -8.81 -10.20 1.02
N GLU A 358 -9.41 -11.34 1.35
CA GLU A 358 -9.26 -12.61 0.61
C GLU A 358 -10.04 -12.65 -0.71
N THR A 359 -10.65 -11.53 -1.14
CA THR A 359 -11.52 -11.40 -2.32
C THR A 359 -10.76 -11.42 -3.67
N LYS A 360 -9.62 -12.13 -3.69
CA LYS A 360 -8.71 -12.50 -4.79
C LYS A 360 -8.11 -11.33 -5.58
N LYS A 361 -6.88 -10.97 -5.22
CA LYS A 361 -5.95 -10.13 -6.00
C LYS A 361 -4.57 -10.78 -5.94
N VAL A 362 -3.87 -10.75 -7.09
CA VAL A 362 -2.55 -11.31 -7.43
C VAL A 362 -2.10 -12.54 -6.62
N GLU A 363 -2.01 -13.68 -7.31
CA GLU A 363 -1.46 -14.92 -6.76
C GLU A 363 0.03 -15.05 -7.13
N PHE A 364 0.87 -15.41 -6.16
CA PHE A 364 2.27 -15.73 -6.42
C PHE A 364 2.40 -17.20 -6.80
N CYS A 365 3.01 -17.45 -7.95
CA CYS A 365 3.18 -18.78 -8.54
C CYS A 365 4.66 -19.17 -8.55
N GLU A 366 5.04 -20.10 -7.67
CA GLU A 366 6.39 -20.70 -7.68
C GLU A 366 6.68 -21.47 -8.98
N ASN A 367 5.63 -21.94 -9.65
CA ASN A 367 5.66 -22.63 -10.92
C ASN A 367 4.40 -22.30 -11.73
N ILE A 368 4.59 -21.73 -12.91
CA ILE A 368 3.52 -21.37 -13.86
C ILE A 368 2.60 -22.57 -14.12
N TRP A 369 3.21 -23.76 -14.27
CA TRP A 369 2.49 -24.99 -14.59
C TRP A 369 1.69 -25.58 -13.44
N ALA A 370 1.99 -25.16 -12.19
CA ALA A 370 1.23 -25.59 -11.01
C ALA A 370 -0.02 -24.73 -10.80
N CYS A 371 0.01 -23.44 -11.20
CA CYS A 371 -1.11 -22.51 -11.07
C CYS A 371 -2.15 -22.60 -12.20
N GLY A 372 -1.79 -23.16 -13.36
CA GLY A 372 -2.68 -23.28 -14.52
C GLY A 372 -3.49 -24.58 -14.58
N LYS A 373 -3.17 -25.57 -13.73
CA LYS A 373 -3.96 -26.79 -13.55
C LYS A 373 -5.02 -26.53 -12.51
#